data_AF-A0A967CLD3-F1
#
_entry.id   AF-A0A967CLD3-F1
#
_cell.length_a   1.000
_cell.length_b   1.000
_cell.length_c   1.000
_cell.angle_alpha   90.00
_cell.angle_beta   90.00
_cell.angle_gamma   90.00
#
_symmetry.space_group_name_H-M   'P 1'
#
loop_
_entity.id
_entity.type
_entity.pdbx_description
1 polymer ?
#
loop_
_entity_poly.entity_id
_entity_poly.type
_entity_poly.pdbx_seq_one_letter_code
_entity_poly.pdbx_strand_id
1 'polypeptide(L)' 'MSVSAPHVACIMDGNGRWAKRRGLPRTAGHTAGEETLATVV' A
#
# COMPACT_ATOMS: atom_id res chain seq x y z
N MET A 1 25.16 -2.71 24.96
CA MET A 1 24.97 -2.39 23.53
C MET A 1 23.47 -2.36 23.28
N SER A 2 22.92 -1.23 22.82
CA SER A 2 21.51 -1.15 22.42
C SER A 2 21.41 -1.59 20.97
N VAL A 3 20.65 -2.65 20.70
CA VAL A 3 20.34 -3.08 19.32
C VAL A 3 19.10 -2.32 18.90
N SER A 4 19.23 -1.49 17.86
CA SER A 4 18.10 -0.85 17.19
C SER A 4 17.31 -1.91 16.42
N ALA A 5 15.98 -1.89 16.52
CA ALA A 5 15.13 -2.79 15.76
C ALA A 5 15.28 -2.55 14.24
N PRO A 6 15.17 -3.59 13.41
CA PRO A 6 15.13 -3.42 11.96
C PRO A 6 14.00 -2.48 11.55
N HIS A 7 14.32 -1.41 10.83
CA HIS A 7 13.35 -0.43 10.34
C HIS A 7 13.22 -0.55 8.82
N VAL A 8 11.98 -0.65 8.35
CA VAL A 8 11.66 -0.77 6.92
C VAL A 8 10.67 0.33 6.54
N ALA A 9 10.99 1.08 5.49
CA ALA A 9 10.09 2.04 4.87
C ALA A 9 9.69 1.58 3.47
N CYS A 10 8.42 1.78 3.10
CA CYS A 10 7.86 1.36 1.82
C CYS A 10 7.05 2.51 1.18
N ILE A 11 7.11 2.62 -0.15
CA ILE A 11 6.25 3.51 -0.93
C ILE A 11 5.21 2.64 -1.65
N MET A 12 3.94 2.81 -1.28
CA MET A 12 2.84 2.14 -1.97
C MET A 12 2.47 2.87 -3.27
N ASP A 13 3.05 2.44 -4.39
CA ASP A 13 2.70 2.91 -5.74
C ASP A 13 1.81 1.89 -6.48
N GLY A 14 1.06 2.37 -7.48
CA GLY A 14 0.35 1.52 -8.44
C GLY A 14 -1.13 1.32 -8.17
N ASN A 15 -1.66 1.81 -7.05
CA ASN A 15 -3.08 1.72 -6.68
C ASN A 15 -4.02 2.28 -7.76
N GLY A 16 -3.67 3.43 -8.34
CA GLY A 16 -4.44 4.01 -9.46
C GLY A 16 -4.41 3.15 -10.73
N ARG A 17 -3.27 2.49 -11.03
CA ARG A 17 -3.15 1.57 -12.17
C ARG A 17 -3.93 0.27 -11.91
N TRP A 18 -3.90 -0.22 -10.66
CA TRP A 18 -4.68 -1.36 -10.21
C TRP A 18 -6.19 -1.14 -10.39
N ALA A 19 -6.69 0.06 -10.05
CA ALA A 19 -8.10 0.41 -10.23
C ALA A 19 -8.47 0.51 -11.72
N LYS A 20 -7.64 1.20 -12.52
CA LYS A 20 -7.86 1.35 -13.97
C LYS A 20 -7.94 0.00 -14.69
N ARG A 21 -7.07 -0.97 -14.35
CA ARG A 21 -7.10 -2.32 -14.94
C ARG A 21 -8.39 -3.09 -14.64
N ARG A 22 -9.13 -2.71 -13.59
CA ARG A 22 -10.40 -3.32 -13.20
C ARG A 22 -11.62 -2.50 -13.64
N GLY A 23 -11.42 -1.43 -14.41
CA GLY A 23 -12.50 -0.51 -14.80
C GLY A 23 -13.08 0.28 -13.62
N LEU A 24 -12.35 0.38 -12.51
CA LEU A 24 -12.81 1.08 -11.30
C LEU A 24 -12.32 2.54 -11.25
N PRO A 25 -13.03 3.42 -10.53
CA PRO A 25 -12.53 4.76 -10.20
C PRO A 25 -11.19 4.68 -9.45
N ARG A 26 -10.32 5.67 -9.67
CA ARG A 26 -8.99 5.73 -9.01
C ARG A 26 -9.06 5.64 -7.49
N THR A 27 -10.11 6.23 -6.89
CA THR A 27 -10.35 6.22 -5.44
C THR A 27 -10.51 4.81 -4.88
N ALA A 28 -11.09 3.87 -5.64
CA ALA A 28 -11.21 2.48 -5.23
C ALA A 28 -9.84 1.80 -5.05
N GLY A 29 -8.83 2.25 -5.81
CA GLY A 29 -7.45 1.80 -5.62
C GLY A 29 -6.83 2.30 -4.32
N HIS A 30 -7.21 3.49 -3.85
CA HIS A 30 -6.72 4.01 -2.56
C HIS A 30 -7.27 3.18 -1.39
N THR A 31 -8.58 2.89 -1.40
CA THR A 31 -9.21 2.03 -0.39
C THR A 31 -8.56 0.63 -0.36
N ALA A 32 -8.34 0.01 -1.53
CA ALA A 32 -7.63 -1.26 -1.59
C ALA A 32 -6.18 -1.17 -1.10
N GLY A 33 -5.53 -0.02 -1.31
CA GLY A 33 -4.18 0.26 -0.79
C GLY A 33 -4.14 0.36 0.74
N GLU A 34 -5.14 0.99 1.34
CA GLU A 34 -5.29 1.08 2.81
C GLU A 34 -5.54 -0.29 3.44
N GLU A 35 -6.43 -1.09 2.86
CA GLU A 35 -6.66 -2.48 3.30
C GLU A 35 -5.39 -3.33 3.20
N THR A 36 -4.62 -3.16 2.11
CA THR A 36 -3.35 -3.88 1.93
C THR A 36 -2.33 -3.47 2.99
N LEU A 37 -2.22 -2.17 3.29
CA LEU A 37 -1.28 -1.69 4.32
C LEU A 37 -1.55 -2.36 5.67
N ALA A 38 -2.81 -2.52 6.06
CA ALA A 38 -3.20 -3.17 7.30
C ALA A 38 -2.82 -4.67 7.39
N THR A 39 -2.50 -5.32 6.26
CA THR A 39 -2.06 -6.72 6.22
C THR A 39 -0.54 -6.90 6.18
N VAL A 40 0.21 -5.84 5.86
CA VAL A 40 1.66 -5.89 5.65
C VAL A 40 2.43 -5.55 6.93
N VAL A 41 1.79 -4.83 7.86
CA VAL A 41 2.31 -4.49 9.20
C VAL A 41 1.70 -5.40 10.26
#